data_AF-A0A142CW53-F1
#
_entry.id   AF-A0A142CW53-F1
#
_cell.length_a   1.000
_cell.length_b   1.000
_cell.length_c   1.000
_cell.angle_alpha   90.00
_cell.angle_beta   90.00
_cell.angle_gamma   90.00
#
_symmetry.space_group_name_H-M   'P 1'
#
loop_
_entity.id
_entity.type
_entity.pdbx_description
1 polymer ?
#
loop_
_entity_poly.entity_id
_entity_poly.type
_entity_poly.pdbx_seq_one_letter_code
_entity_poly.pdbx_strand_id
1 'polypeptide(L)'
;MRIVVRFPGERRHVLILLKFYMVALLVSAALCAVFTAVWVMEASLSHALVYLVASMFFFASFLMYREMYISLRKIRFIRYFHALEEYVNPPLGAYASVHVLAAVIFYTADVLKGGYAFVATLLLFKGIGEYVLGLFRDDLKVASVLYDSLIGGELDRLSIKDPFK
;
A
#
# COMPACT_ATOMS: atom_id res chain seq x y z
N MET A 1 -17.36 -30.50 -19.00
CA MET A 1 -16.04 -29.84 -19.02
C MET A 1 -15.70 -29.44 -17.58
N ARG A 2 -14.70 -30.06 -16.94
CA ARG A 2 -14.32 -29.73 -15.55
C ARG A 2 -13.51 -28.44 -15.58
N ILE A 3 -14.12 -27.31 -15.21
CA ILE A 3 -13.37 -26.06 -15.04
C ILE A 3 -12.48 -26.26 -13.80
N VAL A 4 -11.21 -26.58 -14.03
CA VAL A 4 -10.21 -26.64 -12.96
C VAL A 4 -9.90 -25.19 -12.60
N VAL A 5 -10.62 -24.67 -11.61
CA VAL A 5 -10.33 -23.36 -11.03
C VAL A 5 -9.01 -23.49 -10.30
N ARG A 6 -7.89 -23.17 -10.97
CA ARG A 6 -6.61 -23.09 -10.29
C ARG A 6 -6.74 -22.02 -9.20
N PHE A 7 -6.44 -22.41 -7.96
CA PHE A 7 -6.32 -21.50 -6.82
C PHE A 7 -5.52 -20.25 -7.25
N PRO A 8 -5.95 -19.03 -6.87
CA PRO A 8 -5.54 -17.85 -7.59
C PRO A 8 -4.07 -17.55 -7.29
N GLY A 9 -3.21 -17.66 -8.30
CA GLY A 9 -1.83 -17.15 -8.25
C GLY A 9 -1.81 -15.69 -7.78
N GLU A 10 -2.86 -14.94 -8.12
CA GLU A 10 -3.10 -13.56 -7.67
C GLU A 10 -2.99 -13.37 -6.17
N ARG A 11 -3.57 -14.27 -5.36
CA ARG A 11 -3.44 -14.19 -3.89
C ARG A 11 -1.98 -14.25 -3.45
N ARG A 12 -1.19 -15.12 -4.07
CA ARG A 12 0.23 -15.28 -3.75
C ARG A 12 1.03 -14.06 -4.21
N HIS A 13 0.76 -13.54 -5.40
CA HIS A 13 1.40 -12.32 -5.89
C HIS A 13 1.14 -11.13 -4.98
N VAL A 14 -0.10 -10.91 -4.56
CA VAL A 14 -0.43 -9.79 -3.67
C VAL A 14 0.20 -9.95 -2.30
N LEU A 15 0.20 -11.15 -1.72
CA LEU A 15 0.87 -11.38 -0.43
C LEU A 15 2.39 -11.15 -0.53
N ILE A 16 3.02 -11.50 -1.65
CA ILE A 16 4.44 -11.23 -1.90
C ILE A 16 4.68 -9.73 -2.05
N LEU A 17 3.87 -9.04 -2.85
CA LEU A 17 3.95 -7.60 -3.06
C LEU A 17 3.79 -6.84 -1.75
N LEU A 18 2.80 -7.23 -0.94
CA LEU A 18 2.54 -6.64 0.36
C LEU A 18 3.71 -6.85 1.33
N LYS A 19 4.32 -8.04 1.33
CA LYS A 19 5.52 -8.33 2.13
C LYS A 19 6.70 -7.46 1.68
N PHE A 20 6.92 -7.30 0.38
CA PHE A 20 7.97 -6.44 -0.15
C PHE A 20 7.75 -4.97 0.25
N TYR A 21 6.52 -4.48 0.09
CA TYR A 21 6.15 -3.12 0.47
C TYR A 21 6.32 -2.86 1.97
N MET A 22 5.93 -3.80 2.83
CA MET A 22 6.19 -3.72 4.27
C MET A 22 7.69 -3.60 4.59
N VAL A 23 8.55 -4.39 3.92
CA VAL A 23 10.00 -4.29 4.10
C VAL A 23 10.50 -2.92 3.66
N ALA A 24 10.03 -2.42 2.51
CA ALA A 24 10.39 -1.09 2.03
C ALA A 24 10.01 0.01 3.04
N LEU A 25 8.80 -0.05 3.62
CA LEU A 25 8.37 0.89 4.66
C LEU A 25 9.25 0.83 5.91
N LEU A 26 9.62 -0.36 6.36
CA LEU A 26 10.48 -0.54 7.53
C LEU A 26 11.90 0.01 7.28
N VAL A 27 12.44 -0.23 6.08
CA VAL A 27 13.73 0.31 5.65
C VAL A 27 13.68 1.84 5.58
N SER A 28 12.62 2.42 4.99
CA SER A 28 12.41 3.87 4.96
C SER A 28 12.32 4.47 6.36
N ALA A 29 11.63 3.81 7.29
CA ALA A 29 11.57 4.25 8.69
C ALA A 29 12.96 4.27 9.34
N ALA A 30 13.73 3.19 9.18
CA ALA A 30 15.09 3.10 9.70
C ALA A 30 16.02 4.17 9.11
N LEU A 31 15.96 4.40 7.79
CA LEU A 31 16.74 5.44 7.13
C LEU A 31 16.37 6.84 7.66
N CYS A 32 15.08 7.14 7.79
CA CYS A 32 14.64 8.41 8.38
C CYS A 32 15.11 8.57 9.85
N ALA A 33 15.10 7.50 10.65
CA ALA A 33 15.63 7.54 12.01
C ALA A 33 17.14 7.84 12.05
N VAL A 34 17.92 7.24 11.13
CA VAL A 34 19.35 7.54 11.00
C VAL A 34 19.58 9.01 10.63
N PHE A 35 18.87 9.52 9.62
CA PHE A 35 18.99 10.93 9.25
C PHE A 35 18.50 11.88 10.35
N THR A 36 17.53 11.47 11.16
CA THR A 36 17.14 12.23 12.36
C THR A 36 18.34 12.42 13.29
N ALA A 37 19.09 11.34 13.58
CA ALA A 37 20.28 11.42 14.42
C ALA A 37 21.37 12.31 13.80
N VAL A 38 21.58 12.21 12.48
CA VAL A 38 22.52 13.06 11.74
C VAL A 38 22.16 14.54 11.90
N TRP A 39 20.91 14.91 11.63
CA TRP A 39 20.47 16.31 11.74
C TRP A 39 20.45 16.84 13.17
N VAL A 40 20.27 15.98 14.17
CA VAL A 40 20.45 16.35 15.59
C VAL A 40 21.92 16.68 15.88
N MET A 41 22.87 15.89 15.36
CA MET A 41 24.30 16.16 15.52
C MET A 41 24.73 17.46 14.82
N GLU A 42 24.10 17.80 13.70
CA GLU A 42 24.31 19.06 12.97
C GLU A 42 23.54 20.26 13.58
N ALA A 43 22.89 20.07 14.74
CA ALA A 43 22.10 21.08 15.44
C ALA A 43 20.94 21.70 14.60
N SER A 44 20.46 20.98 13.58
CA SER A 44 19.37 21.43 12.71
C SER A 44 18.03 20.85 13.15
N LEU A 45 17.42 21.49 14.15
CA LEU A 45 16.19 20.99 14.79
C LEU A 45 15.04 20.81 13.79
N SER A 46 14.87 21.73 12.83
CA SER A 46 13.79 21.66 11.85
C SER A 46 13.88 20.42 10.96
N HIS A 47 15.07 20.05 10.50
CA HIS A 47 15.27 18.86 9.69
C HIS A 47 15.12 17.61 10.55
N ALA A 48 15.76 17.57 11.72
CA ALA A 48 15.62 16.45 12.65
C ALA A 48 14.15 16.10 12.95
N LEU A 49 13.31 17.10 13.22
CA LEU A 49 11.88 16.89 13.46
C LEU A 49 11.15 16.31 12.25
N VAL A 50 11.43 16.81 11.04
CA VAL A 50 10.82 16.30 9.81
C VAL A 50 11.17 14.83 9.58
N TYR A 51 12.44 14.46 9.74
CA TYR A 51 12.88 13.06 9.58
C TYR A 51 12.35 12.16 10.70
N LEU A 52 12.21 12.67 11.92
CA LEU A 52 11.60 11.93 13.03
C LEU A 52 10.13 11.62 12.73
N VAL A 53 9.37 12.64 12.31
CA VAL A 53 7.96 12.50 11.94
C VAL A 53 7.82 11.54 10.75
N ALA A 54 8.68 11.67 9.73
CA ALA A 54 8.70 10.74 8.60
C ALA A 54 8.98 9.30 9.05
N SER A 55 9.95 9.08 9.94
CA SER A 55 10.26 7.76 10.51
C SER A 55 9.04 7.15 11.19
N MET A 56 8.37 7.89 12.07
CA MET A 56 7.17 7.42 12.76
C MET A 56 6.04 7.13 11.78
N PHE A 57 5.88 7.95 10.74
CA PHE A 57 4.87 7.76 9.71
C PHE A 57 5.10 6.50 8.87
N PHE A 58 6.34 6.23 8.47
CA PHE A 58 6.71 5.00 7.76
C PHE A 58 6.52 3.76 8.65
N PHE A 59 6.91 3.84 9.92
CA PHE A 59 6.75 2.75 10.87
C PHE A 59 5.28 2.43 11.18
N ALA A 60 4.45 3.46 11.40
CA ALA A 60 3.01 3.30 11.57
C ALA A 60 2.37 2.65 10.32
N SER A 61 2.78 3.08 9.13
CA SER A 61 2.34 2.47 7.87
C SER A 61 2.75 0.98 7.83
N PHE A 62 3.99 0.64 8.20
CA PHE A 62 4.44 -0.75 8.26
C PHE A 62 3.56 -1.62 9.17
N LEU A 63 3.26 -1.16 10.39
CA LEU A 63 2.41 -1.90 11.33
C LEU A 63 1.02 -2.14 10.76
N MET A 64 0.44 -1.11 10.16
CA MET A 64 -0.87 -1.15 9.54
C MET A 64 -0.94 -2.14 8.36
N TYR A 65 0.05 -2.12 7.45
CA TYR A 65 0.11 -3.11 6.35
C TYR A 65 0.45 -4.53 6.83
N ARG A 66 1.18 -4.68 7.96
CA ARG A 66 1.42 -5.98 8.60
C ARG A 66 0.14 -6.61 9.14
N GLU A 67 -0.71 -5.82 9.79
CA GLU A 67 -2.03 -6.29 10.26
C GLU A 67 -2.90 -6.74 9.10
N MET A 68 -2.96 -5.95 8.03
CA MET A 68 -3.67 -6.32 6.81
C MET A 68 -3.13 -7.62 6.19
N TYR A 69 -1.81 -7.80 6.12
CA TYR A 69 -1.20 -9.04 5.62
C TYR A 69 -1.65 -10.26 6.42
N ILE A 70 -1.67 -10.15 7.75
CA ILE A 70 -2.11 -11.23 8.65
C ILE A 70 -3.61 -11.53 8.42
N SER A 71 -4.44 -10.50 8.29
CA SER A 71 -5.87 -10.64 8.03
C SER A 71 -6.14 -11.32 6.68
N LEU A 72 -5.54 -10.85 5.59
CA LEU A 72 -5.69 -11.46 4.26
C LEU A 72 -5.22 -12.92 4.24
N ARG A 73 -4.15 -13.26 4.96
CA ARG A 73 -3.68 -14.65 5.06
C ARG A 73 -4.71 -15.58 5.72
N LYS A 74 -5.51 -15.09 6.66
CA LYS A 74 -6.52 -15.88 7.39
C LYS A 74 -7.88 -15.94 6.68
N ILE A 75 -8.24 -14.91 5.92
CA ILE A 75 -9.55 -14.82 5.26
C ILE A 75 -9.62 -15.82 4.08
N ARG A 76 -10.80 -16.43 3.89
CA ARG A 76 -11.10 -17.27 2.73
C ARG A 76 -11.24 -16.39 1.48
N PHE A 77 -10.66 -16.80 0.36
CA PHE A 77 -10.61 -16.00 -0.87
C PHE A 77 -11.99 -15.50 -1.34
N ILE A 78 -13.02 -16.33 -1.24
CA ILE A 78 -14.42 -15.98 -1.57
C ILE A 78 -14.92 -14.73 -0.83
N ARG A 79 -14.43 -14.47 0.39
CA ARG A 79 -14.85 -13.32 1.20
C ARG A 79 -13.97 -12.09 1.03
N TYR A 80 -13.04 -12.10 0.07
CA TYR A 80 -12.10 -11.00 -0.13
C TYR A 80 -12.78 -9.72 -0.58
N PHE A 81 -13.82 -9.79 -1.42
CA PHE A 81 -14.58 -8.63 -1.85
C PHE A 81 -15.11 -7.82 -0.65
N HIS A 82 -15.96 -8.44 0.18
CA HIS A 82 -16.50 -7.82 1.39
C HIS A 82 -15.39 -7.44 2.40
N ALA A 83 -14.37 -8.28 2.58
CA ALA A 83 -13.26 -7.94 3.47
C ALA A 83 -12.51 -6.68 3.03
N LEU A 84 -12.20 -6.56 1.74
CA LEU A 84 -11.47 -5.43 1.17
C LEU A 84 -12.32 -4.17 1.01
N GLU A 85 -13.64 -4.29 1.06
CA GLU A 85 -14.58 -3.18 0.97
C GLU A 85 -14.96 -2.62 2.34
N GLU A 86 -15.27 -3.50 3.31
CA GLU A 86 -15.85 -3.10 4.60
C GLU A 86 -14.86 -3.15 5.77
N TYR A 87 -13.87 -4.05 5.74
CA TYR A 87 -13.13 -4.43 6.96
C TYR A 87 -11.63 -4.16 6.92
N VAL A 88 -11.03 -4.06 5.73
CA VAL A 88 -9.59 -3.85 5.59
C VAL A 88 -9.28 -2.36 5.53
N ASN A 89 -8.89 -1.82 6.69
CA ASN A 89 -8.15 -0.57 6.77
C ASN A 89 -6.64 -0.89 6.85
N PRO A 90 -5.80 -0.11 6.15
CA PRO A 90 -6.10 1.11 5.41
C PRO A 90 -6.68 0.79 4.02
N PRO A 91 -7.38 1.76 3.41
CA PRO A 91 -7.76 1.64 2.01
C PRO A 91 -6.49 1.60 1.14
N LEU A 92 -6.17 0.41 0.59
CA LEU A 92 -5.07 0.23 -0.36
C LEU A 92 -5.18 1.27 -1.49
N GLY A 93 -4.16 2.11 -1.63
CA GLY A 93 -4.05 3.10 -2.70
C GLY A 93 -4.80 4.41 -2.50
N ALA A 94 -5.67 4.57 -1.49
CA ALA A 94 -6.48 5.79 -1.38
C ALA A 94 -5.67 7.04 -1.01
N TYR A 95 -4.50 6.88 -0.40
CA TYR A 95 -3.62 7.98 -0.01
C TYR A 95 -2.43 8.17 -0.95
N ALA A 96 -2.37 7.43 -2.07
CA ALA A 96 -1.27 7.52 -3.03
C ALA A 96 -1.05 8.96 -3.52
N SER A 97 -2.13 9.66 -3.90
CA SER A 97 -2.08 11.06 -4.34
C SER A 97 -1.57 11.99 -3.24
N VAL A 98 -1.98 11.78 -1.99
CA VAL A 98 -1.55 12.57 -0.83
C VAL A 98 -0.05 12.42 -0.60
N HIS A 99 0.49 11.20 -0.70
CA HIS A 99 1.93 10.96 -0.56
C HIS A 99 2.74 11.60 -1.69
N VAL A 100 2.24 11.56 -2.93
CA VAL A 100 2.88 12.24 -4.07
C VAL A 100 2.85 13.76 -3.87
N LEU A 101 1.72 14.32 -3.45
CA LEU A 101 1.61 15.76 -3.16
C LEU A 101 2.55 16.18 -2.02
N ALA A 102 2.62 15.39 -0.95
CA ALA A 102 3.56 15.64 0.14
C ALA A 102 5.02 15.61 -0.35
N ALA A 103 5.38 14.66 -1.22
CA ALA A 103 6.70 14.61 -1.84
C ALA A 103 7.00 15.88 -2.65
N VAL A 104 6.04 16.37 -3.44
CA VAL A 104 6.20 17.64 -4.18
C VAL A 104 6.44 18.81 -3.23
N ILE A 105 5.71 18.91 -2.13
CA ILE A 105 5.91 19.95 -1.10
C ILE A 105 7.31 19.86 -0.47
N PHE A 106 7.79 18.66 -0.18
CA PHE A 106 9.14 18.50 0.37
C PHE A 106 10.24 18.77 -0.65
N TYR A 107 10.02 18.47 -1.94
CA TYR A 107 10.95 18.89 -3.00
C TYR A 107 11.00 20.40 -3.16
N THR A 108 9.86 21.10 -3.09
CA THR A 108 9.87 22.57 -3.15
C THR A 108 10.54 23.16 -1.91
N ALA A 109 10.32 22.58 -0.72
CA ALA A 109 11.05 22.96 0.49
C ALA A 109 12.56 22.71 0.38
N ASP A 110 12.97 21.61 -0.27
CA ASP A 110 14.37 21.29 -0.53
C ASP A 110 15.05 22.33 -1.44
N VAL A 111 14.38 22.77 -2.52
CA VAL A 111 14.91 23.83 -3.40
C VAL A 111 15.15 25.14 -2.63
N LEU A 112 14.37 25.41 -1.58
CA LEU A 112 14.47 26.65 -0.79
C LEU A 112 15.50 26.57 0.35
N LYS A 113 15.58 25.43 1.05
CA LYS A 113 16.36 25.30 2.30
C LYS A 113 17.35 24.13 2.32
N GLY A 114 17.26 23.22 1.34
CA GLY A 114 18.02 21.97 1.29
C GLY A 114 17.59 20.97 2.35
N GLY A 115 18.13 19.75 2.28
CA GLY A 115 18.01 18.74 3.32
C GLY A 115 16.71 17.93 3.37
N TYR A 116 15.76 18.16 2.46
CA TYR A 116 14.46 17.45 2.41
C TYR A 116 14.32 16.47 1.25
N ALA A 117 15.23 16.52 0.26
CA ALA A 117 15.17 15.68 -0.95
C ALA A 117 15.02 14.19 -0.65
N PHE A 118 15.71 13.69 0.37
CA PHE A 118 15.68 12.28 0.74
C PHE A 118 14.30 11.86 1.24
N VAL A 119 13.69 12.60 2.18
CA VAL A 119 12.33 12.34 2.67
C VAL A 119 11.31 12.48 1.54
N ALA A 120 11.46 13.49 0.68
CA ALA A 120 10.61 13.68 -0.49
C ALA A 120 10.64 12.45 -1.41
N THR A 121 11.84 11.92 -1.69
CA THR A 121 12.05 10.72 -2.51
C THR A 121 11.37 9.50 -1.88
N LEU A 122 11.54 9.28 -0.58
CA LEU A 122 10.89 8.16 0.13
C LEU A 122 9.37 8.27 0.11
N LEU A 123 8.81 9.48 0.28
CA LEU A 123 7.37 9.73 0.19
C LEU A 123 6.83 9.49 -1.22
N LEU A 124 7.59 9.86 -2.26
CA LEU A 124 7.23 9.59 -3.64
C LEU A 124 7.15 8.07 -3.90
N PHE A 125 8.18 7.33 -3.47
CA PHE A 125 8.17 5.86 -3.57
C PHE A 125 7.04 5.22 -2.77
N LYS A 126 6.71 5.77 -1.60
CA LYS A 126 5.53 5.36 -0.83
C LYS A 126 4.25 5.53 -1.66
N GLY A 127 4.05 6.71 -2.23
CA GLY A 127 2.88 7.02 -3.06
C GLY A 127 2.74 6.07 -4.26
N ILE A 128 3.84 5.81 -4.97
CA ILE A 128 3.87 4.85 -6.07
C ILE A 128 3.53 3.43 -5.58
N GLY A 129 4.11 3.00 -4.46
CA GLY A 129 3.82 1.70 -3.86
C GLY A 129 2.35 1.53 -3.48
N GLU A 130 1.74 2.57 -2.89
CA GLU A 130 0.31 2.55 -2.58
C GLU A 130 -0.56 2.51 -3.84
N TYR A 131 -0.21 3.27 -4.88
CA TYR A 131 -0.93 3.24 -6.15
C TYR A 131 -0.93 1.82 -6.75
N VAL A 132 0.24 1.17 -6.79
CA VAL A 132 0.36 -0.20 -7.30
C VAL A 132 -0.47 -1.16 -6.44
N LEU A 133 -0.41 -1.07 -5.11
CA LEU A 133 -1.24 -1.88 -4.22
C LEU A 133 -2.75 -1.65 -4.44
N GLY A 134 -3.15 -0.43 -4.80
CA GLY A 134 -4.52 -0.09 -5.19
C GLY A 134 -4.99 -0.88 -6.42
N LEU A 135 -4.18 -0.94 -7.48
CA LEU A 135 -4.50 -1.72 -8.68
C LEU A 135 -4.72 -3.21 -8.35
N PHE A 136 -3.80 -3.79 -7.58
CA PHE A 136 -3.90 -5.20 -7.16
C PHE A 136 -5.09 -5.48 -6.23
N ARG A 137 -5.58 -4.48 -5.47
CA ARG A 137 -6.80 -4.63 -4.65
C ARG A 137 -8.03 -4.84 -5.52
N ASP A 138 -8.17 -4.04 -6.57
CA ASP A 138 -9.33 -4.11 -7.44
C ASP A 138 -9.33 -5.41 -8.24
N ASP A 139 -8.15 -5.84 -8.72
CA ASP A 139 -7.99 -7.16 -9.34
C ASP A 139 -8.37 -8.31 -8.40
N LEU A 140 -7.93 -8.25 -7.13
CA LEU A 140 -8.29 -9.22 -6.09
C LEU A 140 -9.80 -9.28 -5.83
N LYS A 141 -10.45 -8.12 -5.77
CA LYS A 141 -11.90 -8.02 -5.58
C LYS A 141 -12.62 -8.71 -6.72
N VAL A 142 -12.32 -8.33 -7.96
CA VAL A 142 -12.93 -8.91 -9.17
C VAL A 142 -12.67 -10.42 -9.24
N ALA A 143 -11.43 -10.86 -9.01
CA ALA A 143 -11.08 -12.27 -9.00
C ALA A 143 -11.83 -13.06 -7.92
N SER A 144 -12.05 -12.47 -6.74
CA SER A 144 -12.80 -13.13 -5.66
C SER A 144 -14.28 -13.33 -5.99
N VAL A 145 -14.92 -12.34 -6.63
CA VAL A 145 -16.31 -12.43 -7.09
C VAL A 145 -16.43 -13.48 -8.20
N LEU A 146 -15.55 -13.43 -9.20
CA LEU A 146 -15.56 -14.40 -10.31
C LEU A 146 -15.36 -15.84 -9.79
N TYR A 147 -14.47 -16.03 -8.82
CA TYR A 147 -14.24 -17.35 -8.20
C TYR A 147 -15.48 -17.85 -7.45
N ASP A 148 -16.16 -16.98 -6.70
CA ASP A 148 -17.38 -17.33 -5.98
C ASP A 148 -18.52 -17.71 -6.93
N SER A 149 -18.78 -16.89 -7.95
CA SER A 149 -19.84 -17.16 -8.94
C SER A 149 -19.60 -18.45 -9.74
N LEU A 150 -18.33 -18.76 -10.03
CA LEU A 150 -17.97 -19.96 -10.80
C LEU A 150 -18.08 -21.24 -9.96
N ILE A 151 -17.86 -21.16 -8.64
CA ILE A 151 -18.13 -22.27 -7.71
C ILE A 151 -19.63 -22.41 -7.41
N GLY A 152 -20.35 -21.29 -7.28
CA GLY A 152 -21.78 -21.25 -7.02
C GLY A 152 -22.65 -21.68 -8.20
N GLY A 153 -22.09 -21.81 -9.41
CA GLY A 153 -22.82 -22.17 -10.62
C GLY A 153 -23.70 -21.04 -11.17
N GLU A 154 -23.49 -19.79 -10.72
CA GLU A 154 -24.27 -18.61 -11.11
C GLU A 154 -23.60 -17.80 -12.25
N LEU A 155 -22.91 -18.46 -13.17
CA LEU A 155 -22.21 -17.80 -14.28
C LEU A 155 -23.15 -16.92 -15.13
N ASP A 156 -24.42 -17.31 -15.28
CA ASP A 156 -25.44 -16.57 -16.04
C ASP A 156 -25.86 -15.24 -15.36
N ARG A 157 -25.57 -15.07 -14.06
CA ARG A 157 -25.85 -13.82 -13.31
C ARG A 157 -24.68 -12.84 -13.32
N LEU A 158 -23.51 -13.24 -13.82
CA LEU A 158 -22.38 -12.33 -14.05
C LEU A 158 -22.62 -11.50 -15.32
N SER A 159 -23.66 -10.65 -15.33
CA SER A 159 -23.64 -9.50 -16.22
C SER A 159 -22.61 -8.53 -15.65
N ILE A 160 -21.39 -8.57 -16.17
CA ILE A 160 -20.45 -7.46 -15.99
C ILE A 160 -21.11 -6.28 -16.69
N LYS A 161 -21.81 -5.45 -15.90
CA LYS A 161 -22.42 -4.23 -16.38
C LYS A 161 -21.25 -3.33 -16.78
N ASP A 162 -21.07 -3.17 -18.08
CA ASP A 162 -20.04 -2.32 -18.66
C ASP A 162 -20.11 -0.93 -17.99
N PRO A 163 -19.08 -0.49 -17.25
CA PRO A 163 -19.10 0.80 -16.57
C PRO A 163 -19.04 1.99 -17.55
N PHE A 164 -18.94 1.74 -18.86
CA PHE A 164 -18.90 2.75 -19.92
C PHE A 164 -20.19 2.82 -20.76
N LYS A 165 -21.30 2.22 -20.29
CA LYS A 165 -22.66 2.47 -20.82
C LYS A 165 -23.56 3.19 -19.82
#